data_AF-A0AAV0JSU6-F1
#
_entry.id   AF-A0AAV0JSU6-F1
#
_cell.length_a   1.000
_cell.length_b   1.000
_cell.length_c   1.000
_cell.angle_alpha   90.00
_cell.angle_beta   90.00
_cell.angle_gamma   90.00
#
_symmetry.space_group_name_H-M   'P 1'
#
loop_
_entity.id
_entity.type
_entity.pdbx_description
1 polymer ?
#
loop_
_entity_poly.entity_id
_entity_poly.type
_entity_poly.pdbx_seq_one_letter_code
_entity_poly.pdbx_strand_id
1 'polypeptide(L)'
;SPDSPEDTGVSVKNIIVFKELATQKKKLDRLKEKQSSDADESDDDRGHLNDEDGAILGIGKLLSSSTVDSLCQLVKDQHDVPSLVRLLNAYRAGSHYGAKSFGVLRGSGSLAKIMIFVLHEANDVFRKILGVSNSTEKKVILELINSATWKKVKPLIKLYLRSTMFLLNEVTDSEILTFVIKRLRASMIFYAAFPSLLQRLIKISFHLWATSKGALSVQSFLVIQNAAAMFNSDWFDTCFDKAYKTIIGHCKFVDPAFFEHLQFLKKSFIDLCSQDMQKSLRKAIISIRQLAKILQLGLQTKQKEAVKRICSWQYVNCIDLWIINGVAVLFPGPRYLPLRVKTVQWLNLLSSSCGTFIPVASLALDILEYKIDKEGQNPGKDFNLSSDVKLPKHWMKSRNFLEACVFSALELLAVHFAQWGYHISFPDLATIPLIHLKKFHERTSIESSRRMVKRFIDQVEQNVEFVRKKRDEVAFSPKDEQLVASFLQTENSSGNLPFIQYYRSLIEKAASRDLLLSKNLSSQEPKKTKGKKQRPSNGAINAAKEMEMGEE
;
A
#
# COMPACT_ATOMS: atom_id res chain seq x y z
N SER A 1 -38.89 -51.08 -1.59
CA SER A 1 -39.06 -49.70 -1.10
C SER A 1 -38.57 -49.62 0.34
N PRO A 2 -37.92 -48.52 0.76
CA PRO A 2 -36.50 -48.29 0.47
C PRO A 2 -35.69 -47.62 1.62
N ASP A 3 -34.38 -47.43 1.36
CA ASP A 3 -33.49 -46.34 1.84
C ASP A 3 -32.73 -46.51 3.18
N SER A 4 -31.42 -46.21 3.33
CA SER A 4 -30.38 -45.61 2.48
C SER A 4 -28.99 -45.76 3.15
N PRO A 5 -27.86 -45.83 2.41
CA PRO A 5 -26.50 -45.80 2.96
C PRO A 5 -25.79 -44.45 2.71
N GLU A 6 -25.48 -43.68 3.75
CA GLU A 6 -24.64 -42.48 3.67
C GLU A 6 -23.68 -42.39 4.86
N ASP A 7 -22.43 -42.89 4.74
CA ASP A 7 -21.31 -42.36 5.56
C ASP A 7 -19.88 -42.63 5.02
N THR A 8 -19.72 -42.95 3.74
CA THR A 8 -18.38 -43.23 3.17
C THR A 8 -17.76 -42.04 2.43
N GLY A 9 -18.51 -40.95 2.21
CA GLY A 9 -18.06 -39.79 1.42
C GLY A 9 -17.16 -38.78 2.15
N VAL A 10 -17.28 -38.66 3.48
CA VAL A 10 -16.56 -37.64 4.26
C VAL A 10 -15.11 -38.07 4.55
N SER A 11 -14.89 -39.36 4.80
CA SER A 11 -13.54 -39.91 5.03
C SER A 11 -12.66 -39.87 3.78
N VAL A 12 -13.23 -40.18 2.61
CA VAL A 12 -12.49 -40.15 1.33
C VAL A 12 -12.10 -38.72 0.93
N LYS A 13 -12.99 -37.74 1.13
CA LYS A 13 -12.68 -36.32 0.88
C LYS A 13 -11.56 -35.82 1.79
N ASN A 14 -11.56 -36.18 3.06
CA ASN A 14 -10.48 -35.80 3.98
C ASN A 14 -9.14 -36.44 3.60
N ILE A 15 -9.13 -37.70 3.15
CA ILE A 15 -7.91 -38.36 2.67
C ILE A 15 -7.36 -37.68 1.41
N ILE A 16 -8.23 -37.23 0.50
CA ILE A 16 -7.82 -36.48 -0.70
C ILE A 16 -7.24 -35.13 -0.31
N VAL A 17 -7.87 -34.39 0.61
CA VAL A 17 -7.35 -33.10 1.10
C VAL A 17 -5.99 -33.27 1.79
N PHE A 18 -5.81 -34.29 2.63
CA PHE A 18 -4.52 -34.55 3.28
C PHE A 18 -3.42 -34.98 2.29
N LYS A 19 -3.76 -35.76 1.25
CA LYS A 19 -2.80 -36.10 0.18
C LYS A 19 -2.45 -34.86 -0.67
N GLU A 20 -3.42 -33.99 -0.95
CA GLU A 20 -3.20 -32.73 -1.67
C GLU A 20 -2.27 -31.80 -0.87
N LEU A 21 -2.53 -31.63 0.43
CA LEU A 21 -1.71 -30.82 1.34
C LEU A 21 -0.29 -31.39 1.51
N ALA A 22 -0.13 -32.71 1.60
CA ALA A 22 1.19 -33.35 1.65
C ALA A 22 1.96 -33.15 0.34
N THR A 23 1.28 -33.20 -0.81
CA THR A 23 1.86 -32.97 -2.13
C THR A 23 2.26 -31.50 -2.34
N GLN A 24 1.46 -30.56 -1.83
CA GLN A 24 1.78 -29.14 -1.85
C GLN A 24 2.91 -28.75 -0.89
N LYS A 25 2.99 -29.38 0.29
CA LYS A 25 4.12 -29.22 1.21
C LYS A 25 5.42 -29.73 0.57
N LYS A 26 5.39 -30.90 -0.09
CA LYS A 26 6.54 -31.42 -0.86
C LYS A 26 6.94 -30.52 -2.04
N LYS A 27 5.99 -29.87 -2.72
CA LYS A 27 6.27 -28.86 -3.76
C LYS A 27 6.88 -27.58 -3.17
N LEU A 28 6.42 -27.14 -2.01
CA LEU A 28 6.96 -25.97 -1.30
C LEU A 28 8.39 -26.22 -0.81
N ASP A 29 8.69 -27.42 -0.32
CA ASP A 29 10.03 -27.78 0.12
C ASP A 29 10.99 -27.97 -1.07
N ARG A 30 10.53 -28.51 -2.21
CA ARG A 30 11.30 -28.52 -3.49
C ARG A 30 11.54 -27.12 -4.06
N LEU A 31 10.65 -26.16 -3.81
CA LEU A 31 10.86 -24.74 -4.18
C LEU A 31 11.85 -24.03 -3.26
N LYS A 32 11.94 -24.45 -1.99
CA LYS A 32 13.00 -23.99 -1.06
C LYS A 32 14.38 -24.55 -1.44
N GLU A 33 14.45 -25.81 -1.87
CA GLU A 33 15.68 -26.43 -2.37
C GLU A 33 16.15 -25.79 -3.69
N LYS A 34 15.23 -25.51 -4.64
CA LYS A 34 15.58 -24.78 -5.88
C LYS A 34 15.98 -23.32 -5.64
N GLN A 35 15.43 -22.65 -4.62
CA GLN A 35 15.90 -21.31 -4.22
C GLN A 35 17.23 -21.32 -3.46
N SER A 36 17.70 -22.49 -3.00
CA SER A 36 19.06 -22.65 -2.46
C SER A 36 20.10 -22.95 -3.54
N SER A 37 19.69 -23.48 -4.70
CA SER A 37 20.59 -23.73 -5.84
C SER A 37 20.82 -22.49 -6.71
N ASP A 38 19.90 -21.52 -6.73
CA ASP A 38 20.09 -20.24 -7.43
C ASP A 38 20.93 -19.22 -6.61
N ALA A 39 21.60 -19.69 -5.54
CA ALA A 39 22.54 -18.90 -4.75
C ALA A 39 23.99 -18.97 -5.27
N ASP A 40 24.25 -19.80 -6.28
CA ASP A 40 25.53 -19.86 -6.99
C ASP A 40 25.40 -19.17 -8.36
N GLU A 41 25.22 -17.85 -8.34
CA GLU A 41 25.84 -17.03 -9.38
C GLU A 41 27.04 -16.31 -8.79
N SER A 42 28.17 -16.61 -9.41
CA SER A 42 29.55 -16.21 -9.13
C SER A 42 29.71 -14.73 -8.81
N ASP A 43 30.02 -14.42 -7.55
CA ASP A 43 30.79 -13.22 -7.21
C ASP A 43 32.27 -13.59 -7.38
N ASP A 44 32.75 -13.45 -8.63
CA ASP A 44 34.16 -13.54 -8.98
C ASP A 44 34.85 -12.26 -8.49
N ASP A 45 35.09 -12.21 -7.18
CA ASP A 45 36.10 -11.33 -6.57
C ASP A 45 36.87 -12.16 -5.54
N ARG A 46 37.48 -13.25 -6.02
CA ARG A 46 38.65 -13.88 -5.38
C ARG A 46 39.90 -13.04 -5.66
N GLY A 47 39.84 -11.75 -5.33
CA GLY A 47 40.98 -10.85 -5.33
C GLY A 47 41.56 -10.73 -3.91
N HIS A 48 42.57 -11.55 -3.61
CA HIS A 48 43.56 -11.38 -2.54
C HIS A 48 43.09 -10.73 -1.22
N LEU A 49 42.47 -11.52 -0.35
CA LEU A 49 42.82 -11.47 1.07
C LEU A 49 43.60 -12.74 1.34
N ASN A 50 44.92 -12.60 1.31
CA ASN A 50 45.88 -13.69 1.45
C ASN A 50 45.54 -14.62 2.61
N ASP A 51 45.84 -15.90 2.35
CA ASP A 51 45.95 -17.01 3.27
C ASP A 51 46.45 -16.60 4.67
N GLU A 52 45.52 -16.39 5.59
CA GLU A 52 45.75 -16.45 7.04
C GLU A 52 44.69 -17.31 7.75
N ASP A 53 44.11 -18.29 7.05
CA ASP A 53 43.22 -19.29 7.66
C ASP A 53 43.93 -20.12 8.75
N GLY A 54 45.26 -20.12 8.78
CA GLY A 54 46.06 -20.72 9.87
C GLY A 54 46.21 -19.87 11.12
N ALA A 55 46.00 -18.54 11.07
CA ALA A 55 46.24 -17.64 12.20
C ALA A 55 44.97 -17.31 13.02
N ILE A 56 43.78 -17.64 12.50
CA ILE A 56 42.49 -17.31 13.12
C ILE A 56 42.13 -18.26 14.29
N LEU A 57 42.81 -19.40 14.39
CA LEU A 57 42.71 -20.33 15.54
C LEU A 57 43.35 -19.76 16.83
N GLY A 58 44.09 -18.64 16.76
CA GLY A 58 44.76 -18.02 17.92
C GLY A 58 43.92 -17.05 18.75
N ILE A 59 42.70 -16.70 18.33
CA ILE A 59 41.86 -15.68 19.00
C ILE A 59 40.82 -16.31 19.95
N GLY A 60 40.87 -17.63 20.12
CA GLY A 60 40.19 -18.36 21.20
C GLY A 60 40.79 -18.12 22.59
N LYS A 61 41.51 -17.01 22.81
CA LYS A 61 41.93 -16.61 24.16
C LYS A 61 40.71 -16.05 24.87
N LEU A 62 40.16 -16.88 25.75
CA LEU A 62 39.05 -16.62 26.68
C LEU A 62 38.95 -15.13 27.04
N LEU A 63 38.05 -14.39 26.39
CA LEU A 63 37.77 -12.99 26.76
C LEU A 63 37.04 -13.02 28.10
N SER A 64 37.77 -12.69 29.17
CA SER A 64 37.17 -12.50 30.49
C SER A 64 36.16 -11.33 30.44
N SER A 65 35.16 -11.33 31.33
CA SER A 65 34.17 -10.24 31.36
C SER A 65 34.82 -8.86 31.51
N SER A 66 35.86 -8.75 32.33
CA SER A 66 36.59 -7.48 32.53
C SER A 66 37.36 -7.05 31.28
N THR A 67 37.90 -8.00 30.51
CA THR A 67 38.52 -7.69 29.21
C THR A 67 37.47 -7.16 28.23
N VAL A 68 36.29 -7.77 28.19
CA VAL A 68 35.17 -7.28 27.35
C VAL A 68 34.75 -5.88 27.76
N ASP A 69 34.61 -5.62 29.07
CA ASP A 69 34.21 -4.31 29.58
C ASP A 69 35.26 -3.23 29.21
N SER A 70 36.56 -3.55 29.30
CA SER A 70 37.63 -2.64 28.87
C SER A 70 37.61 -2.35 27.36
N LEU A 71 37.38 -3.37 26.52
CA LEU A 71 37.27 -3.19 25.07
C LEU A 71 36.04 -2.34 24.70
N CYS A 72 34.92 -2.56 25.39
CA CYS A 72 33.69 -1.78 25.20
C CYS A 72 33.90 -0.30 25.53
N GLN A 73 34.62 0.02 26.62
CA GLN A 73 34.97 1.40 27.00
C GLN A 73 35.90 2.05 25.97
N LEU A 74 36.98 1.37 25.55
CA LEU A 74 37.90 1.89 24.55
C LEU A 74 37.21 2.23 23.22
N VAL A 75 36.25 1.40 22.78
CA VAL A 75 35.48 1.67 21.57
C VAL A 75 34.48 2.82 21.74
N LYS A 76 33.84 2.92 22.90
CA LYS A 76 32.86 3.98 23.20
C LYS A 76 33.50 5.36 23.33
N ASP A 77 34.60 5.44 24.07
CA ASP A 77 35.17 6.71 24.51
C ASP A 77 36.29 7.19 23.58
N GLN A 78 37.10 6.26 23.05
CA GLN A 78 38.30 6.59 22.26
C GLN A 78 38.16 6.23 20.77
N HIS A 79 37.07 5.59 20.37
CA HIS A 79 36.82 5.12 18.99
C HIS A 79 37.96 4.24 18.45
N ASP A 80 38.56 3.44 19.34
CA ASP A 80 39.71 2.59 19.03
C ASP A 80 39.35 1.50 18.01
N VAL A 81 39.92 1.61 16.81
CA VAL A 81 39.64 0.71 15.67
C VAL A 81 40.11 -0.73 15.93
N PRO A 82 41.32 -0.99 16.49
CA PRO A 82 41.74 -2.34 16.87
C PRO A 82 40.80 -3.06 17.84
N SER A 83 40.32 -2.35 18.88
CA SER A 83 39.35 -2.90 19.83
C SER A 83 38.01 -3.20 19.16
N LEU A 84 37.56 -2.34 18.24
CA LEU A 84 36.36 -2.56 17.44
C LEU A 84 36.50 -3.81 16.55
N VAL A 85 37.65 -4.02 15.90
CA VAL A 85 37.93 -5.22 15.09
C VAL A 85 37.81 -6.49 15.93
N ARG A 86 38.37 -6.49 17.15
CA ARG A 86 38.28 -7.62 18.08
C ARG A 86 36.84 -7.92 18.47
N LEU A 87 36.06 -6.90 18.83
CA LEU A 87 34.65 -7.05 19.18
C LEU A 87 33.80 -7.55 18.00
N LEU A 88 34.03 -7.04 16.79
CA LEU A 88 33.31 -7.47 15.58
C LEU A 88 33.64 -8.91 15.17
N ASN A 89 34.90 -9.34 15.32
CA ASN A 89 35.28 -10.72 15.05
C ASN A 89 34.66 -11.69 16.08
N ALA A 90 34.65 -11.31 17.36
CA ALA A 90 33.94 -12.07 18.39
C ALA A 90 32.42 -12.11 18.14
N TYR A 91 31.84 -11.00 17.68
CA TYR A 91 30.43 -10.93 17.27
C TYR A 91 30.12 -11.83 16.06
N ARG A 92 30.98 -11.85 15.05
CA ARG A 92 30.85 -12.77 13.90
C ARG A 92 30.84 -14.22 14.39
N ALA A 93 31.81 -14.60 15.24
CA ALA A 93 31.87 -15.94 15.80
C ALA A 93 30.60 -16.26 16.61
N GLY A 94 30.13 -15.33 17.46
CA GLY A 94 28.88 -15.52 18.20
C GLY A 94 27.63 -15.66 17.32
N SER A 95 27.60 -14.96 16.18
CA SER A 95 26.46 -15.00 15.25
C SER A 95 26.43 -16.27 14.41
N HIS A 96 27.57 -16.81 13.98
CA HIS A 96 27.65 -17.92 13.02
C HIS A 96 27.62 -19.33 13.63
N TYR A 97 28.01 -19.50 14.90
CA TYR A 97 28.31 -20.84 15.43
C TYR A 97 27.14 -21.55 16.15
N GLY A 98 26.00 -20.86 16.36
CA GLY A 98 24.73 -21.46 16.76
C GLY A 98 24.73 -22.27 18.07
N ALA A 99 23.54 -22.70 18.51
CA ALA A 99 23.33 -23.39 19.80
C ALA A 99 24.07 -24.73 19.99
N LYS A 100 24.63 -25.33 18.94
CA LYS A 100 25.22 -26.68 18.96
C LYS A 100 26.73 -26.74 19.19
N SER A 101 27.43 -25.61 19.22
CA SER A 101 28.85 -25.55 19.57
C SER A 101 29.11 -24.70 20.84
N PHE A 102 28.14 -24.72 21.76
CA PHE A 102 28.21 -24.11 23.10
C PHE A 102 29.30 -24.69 24.02
N GLY A 103 30.13 -25.63 23.54
CA GLY A 103 31.19 -26.28 24.32
C GLY A 103 32.48 -25.47 24.47
N VAL A 104 32.77 -24.51 23.58
CA VAL A 104 34.11 -23.87 23.51
C VAL A 104 34.15 -22.40 23.94
N LEU A 105 33.01 -21.76 24.19
CA LEU A 105 32.91 -20.42 24.80
C LEU A 105 32.24 -20.52 26.17
N ARG A 106 32.98 -21.05 27.15
CA ARG A 106 32.55 -21.12 28.54
C ARG A 106 32.62 -19.71 29.16
N GLY A 107 31.52 -18.97 28.99
CA GLY A 107 31.27 -17.64 29.54
C GLY A 107 30.01 -17.01 28.94
N SER A 108 28.83 -17.57 29.21
CA SER A 108 27.54 -17.12 28.65
C SER A 108 27.29 -15.61 28.79
N GLY A 109 27.85 -14.96 29.82
CA GLY A 109 27.74 -13.52 30.05
C GLY A 109 28.60 -12.64 29.13
N SER A 110 29.81 -13.06 28.74
CA SER A 110 30.71 -12.19 27.96
C SER A 110 30.32 -12.12 26.48
N LEU A 111 29.85 -13.23 25.90
CA LEU A 111 29.34 -13.25 24.52
C LEU A 111 28.03 -12.48 24.38
N ALA A 112 27.09 -12.66 25.31
CA ALA A 112 25.84 -11.90 25.33
C ALA A 112 26.10 -10.40 25.45
N LYS A 113 27.06 -9.99 26.32
CA LYS A 113 27.52 -8.60 26.42
C LYS A 113 28.08 -8.08 25.10
N ILE A 114 28.94 -8.84 24.42
CA ILE A 114 29.50 -8.45 23.12
C ILE A 114 28.39 -8.29 22.08
N MET A 115 27.45 -9.23 22.00
CA MET A 115 26.32 -9.16 21.07
C MET A 115 25.46 -7.91 21.31
N ILE A 116 25.07 -7.67 22.56
CA ILE A 116 24.26 -6.50 22.92
C ILE A 116 25.02 -5.21 22.63
N PHE A 117 26.31 -5.13 22.99
CA PHE A 117 27.15 -3.97 22.74
C PHE A 117 27.28 -3.67 21.24
N VAL A 118 27.67 -4.65 20.44
CA VAL A 118 27.87 -4.47 19.00
C VAL A 118 26.55 -4.07 18.33
N LEU A 119 25.44 -4.73 18.67
CA LEU A 119 24.12 -4.34 18.16
C LEU A 119 23.77 -2.90 18.54
N HIS A 120 23.99 -2.47 19.79
CA HIS A 120 23.64 -1.12 20.28
C HIS A 120 24.57 0.00 19.81
N GLU A 121 25.86 -0.25 19.61
CA GLU A 121 26.86 0.82 19.51
C GLU A 121 27.52 0.88 18.12
N ALA A 122 27.53 -0.22 17.36
CA ALA A 122 28.29 -0.27 16.09
C ALA A 122 27.89 0.85 15.12
N ASN A 123 26.59 1.12 14.96
CA ASN A 123 26.11 2.21 14.12
C ASN A 123 26.72 3.57 14.50
N ASP A 124 26.72 3.88 15.79
CA ASP A 124 27.10 5.19 16.30
C ASP A 124 28.63 5.34 16.30
N VAL A 125 29.34 4.26 16.62
CA VAL A 125 30.80 4.18 16.49
C VAL A 125 31.23 4.38 15.04
N PHE A 126 30.62 3.70 14.06
CA PHE A 126 30.94 3.90 12.64
C PHE A 126 30.67 5.34 12.20
N ARG A 127 29.56 5.95 12.65
CA ARG A 127 29.24 7.35 12.38
C ARG A 127 30.28 8.30 12.95
N LYS A 128 30.69 8.11 14.20
CA LYS A 128 31.73 8.94 14.85
C LYS A 128 33.09 8.82 14.15
N ILE A 129 33.52 7.60 13.81
CA ILE A 129 34.79 7.39 13.07
C ILE A 129 34.76 8.07 11.69
N LEU A 130 33.59 8.07 11.04
CA LEU A 130 33.41 8.71 9.74
C LEU A 130 33.11 10.23 9.83
N GLY A 131 32.94 10.79 11.02
CA GLY A 131 32.53 12.19 11.21
C GLY A 131 31.11 12.50 10.73
N VAL A 132 30.23 11.50 10.70
CA VAL A 132 28.89 11.56 10.09
C VAL A 132 27.83 11.77 11.17
N SER A 133 26.95 12.76 11.00
CA SER A 133 25.83 12.99 11.92
C SER A 133 24.67 12.01 11.68
N ASN A 134 23.70 11.94 12.61
CA ASN A 134 22.52 11.08 12.48
C ASN A 134 21.56 11.49 11.35
N SER A 135 21.60 12.75 10.90
CA SER A 135 20.70 13.31 9.88
C SER A 135 21.28 13.31 8.45
N THR A 136 22.39 12.58 8.24
CA THR A 136 23.19 12.74 7.04
C THR A 136 22.47 12.24 5.77
N GLU A 137 22.46 13.07 4.72
CA GLU A 137 21.90 12.71 3.42
C GLU A 137 22.75 11.65 2.70
N LYS A 138 22.11 10.82 1.86
CA LYS A 138 22.78 9.81 1.02
C LYS A 138 23.95 10.39 0.19
N LYS A 139 23.83 11.64 -0.25
CA LYS A 139 24.87 12.34 -1.04
C LYS A 139 26.20 12.44 -0.29
N VAL A 140 26.16 12.77 0.99
CA VAL A 140 27.35 12.92 1.84
C VAL A 140 28.08 11.58 2.00
N ILE A 141 27.37 10.44 2.04
CA ILE A 141 28.03 9.12 2.08
C ILE A 141 28.61 8.71 0.74
N LEU A 142 27.96 9.05 -0.37
CA LEU A 142 28.54 8.84 -1.70
C LEU A 142 29.83 9.64 -1.89
N GLU A 143 29.92 10.83 -1.30
CA GLU A 143 31.15 11.64 -1.25
C GLU A 143 32.21 11.02 -0.31
N LEU A 144 31.80 10.55 0.88
CA LEU A 144 32.67 9.89 1.86
C LEU A 144 33.23 8.55 1.37
N ILE A 145 32.57 7.85 0.46
CA ILE A 145 33.03 6.55 -0.09
C ILE A 145 34.43 6.66 -0.74
N ASN A 146 34.83 7.86 -1.18
CA ASN A 146 36.14 8.10 -1.79
C ASN A 146 37.24 8.46 -0.77
N SER A 147 36.90 8.63 0.51
CA SER A 147 37.86 9.01 1.55
C SER A 147 38.78 7.86 1.98
N ALA A 148 39.99 8.19 2.45
CA ALA A 148 40.93 7.22 2.99
C ALA A 148 40.42 6.55 4.29
N THR A 149 39.63 7.27 5.09
CA THR A 149 38.98 6.75 6.29
C THR A 149 37.91 5.71 5.95
N TRP A 150 37.13 5.94 4.89
CA TRP A 150 36.16 4.96 4.40
C TRP A 150 36.81 3.65 3.98
N LYS A 151 37.94 3.69 3.26
CA LYS A 151 38.64 2.46 2.84
C LYS A 151 39.01 1.56 4.03
N LYS A 152 39.38 2.15 5.18
CA LYS A 152 39.70 1.41 6.42
C LYS A 152 38.46 0.85 7.12
N VAL A 153 37.36 1.59 7.14
CA VAL A 153 36.15 1.25 7.92
C VAL A 153 35.15 0.40 7.13
N LYS A 154 35.12 0.53 5.79
CA LYS A 154 34.27 -0.25 4.87
C LYS A 154 34.26 -1.76 5.16
N PRO A 155 35.40 -2.47 5.34
CA PRO A 155 35.37 -3.90 5.66
C PRO A 155 34.71 -4.19 7.02
N LEU A 156 34.89 -3.33 8.02
CA LEU A 156 34.29 -3.48 9.35
C LEU A 156 32.77 -3.30 9.32
N ILE A 157 32.29 -2.33 8.56
CA ILE A 157 30.86 -2.13 8.30
C ILE A 157 30.29 -3.36 7.58
N LYS A 158 30.95 -3.84 6.51
CA LYS A 158 30.51 -5.03 5.76
C LYS A 158 30.42 -6.26 6.67
N LEU A 159 31.41 -6.45 7.56
CA LEU A 159 31.43 -7.52 8.55
C LEU A 159 30.24 -7.43 9.51
N TYR A 160 30.01 -6.27 10.12
CA TYR A 160 28.87 -6.04 11.01
C TYR A 160 27.53 -6.33 10.32
N LEU A 161 27.31 -5.77 9.12
CA LEU A 161 26.05 -5.95 8.39
C LEU A 161 25.83 -7.43 8.02
N ARG A 162 26.85 -8.13 7.53
CA ARG A 162 26.74 -9.56 7.18
C ARG A 162 26.45 -10.43 8.40
N SER A 163 27.19 -10.25 9.49
CA SER A 163 27.00 -11.04 10.72
C SER A 163 25.64 -10.76 11.37
N THR A 164 25.18 -9.52 11.38
CA THR A 164 23.86 -9.15 11.91
C THR A 164 22.73 -9.73 11.05
N MET A 165 22.90 -9.74 9.73
CA MET A 165 21.94 -10.39 8.83
C MET A 165 21.93 -11.90 8.96
N PHE A 166 23.07 -12.53 9.27
CA PHE A 166 23.12 -13.95 9.59
C PHE A 166 22.34 -14.24 10.87
N LEU A 167 22.61 -13.48 11.94
CA LEU A 167 21.87 -13.56 13.20
C LEU A 167 20.36 -13.42 13.01
N LEU A 168 19.91 -12.49 12.16
CA LEU A 168 18.50 -12.28 11.85
C LEU A 168 17.82 -13.53 11.22
N ASN A 169 18.56 -14.40 10.52
CA ASN A 169 17.98 -15.62 9.94
C ASN A 169 17.95 -16.80 10.94
N GLU A 170 18.85 -16.80 11.93
CA GLU A 170 18.95 -17.88 12.91
C GLU A 170 18.00 -17.70 14.10
N VAL A 171 17.67 -16.45 14.44
CA VAL A 171 16.79 -16.14 15.58
C VAL A 171 15.33 -16.34 15.20
N THR A 172 14.56 -17.01 16.06
CA THR A 172 13.11 -17.20 15.91
C THR A 172 12.28 -16.34 16.86
N ASP A 173 12.88 -15.84 17.94
CA ASP A 173 12.22 -15.01 18.94
C ASP A 173 11.81 -13.64 18.37
N SER A 174 10.54 -13.28 18.54
CA SER A 174 9.96 -12.07 17.91
C SER A 174 10.53 -10.77 18.48
N GLU A 175 10.87 -10.72 19.77
CA GLU A 175 11.41 -9.52 20.41
C GLU A 175 12.87 -9.30 19.97
N ILE A 176 13.66 -10.38 19.93
CA ILE A 176 15.04 -10.33 19.46
C ILE A 176 15.08 -9.97 17.98
N LEU A 177 14.21 -10.56 17.14
CA LEU A 177 14.09 -10.19 15.73
C LEU A 177 13.73 -8.70 15.56
N THR A 178 12.79 -8.21 16.37
CA THR A 178 12.38 -6.79 16.37
C THR A 178 13.53 -5.87 16.76
N PHE A 179 14.33 -6.28 17.75
CA PHE A 179 15.51 -5.55 18.17
C PHE A 179 16.57 -5.52 17.07
N VAL A 180 16.95 -6.67 16.51
CA VAL A 180 17.97 -6.79 15.47
C VAL A 180 17.58 -6.00 14.21
N ILE A 181 16.34 -6.11 13.75
CA ILE A 181 15.89 -5.39 12.55
C ILE A 181 15.86 -3.87 12.78
N LYS A 182 15.51 -3.41 13.99
CA LYS A 182 15.58 -1.98 14.36
C LYS A 182 17.03 -1.47 14.32
N ARG A 183 18.00 -2.29 14.74
CA ARG A 183 19.43 -1.96 14.67
C ARG A 183 19.95 -1.92 13.23
N LEU A 184 19.55 -2.88 12.39
CA LEU A 184 19.86 -2.84 10.95
C LEU A 184 19.26 -1.60 10.26
N ARG A 185 18.03 -1.20 10.64
CA ARG A 185 17.38 0.01 10.14
C ARG A 185 18.13 1.29 10.52
N ALA A 186 18.68 1.38 11.72
CA ALA A 186 19.51 2.53 12.13
C ALA A 186 20.79 2.66 11.27
N SER A 187 21.31 1.51 10.84
CA SER A 187 22.48 1.38 9.95
C SER A 187 22.14 1.41 8.46
N MET A 188 20.90 1.75 8.08
CA MET A 188 20.44 1.67 6.68
C MET A 188 21.33 2.44 5.70
N ILE A 189 21.87 3.56 6.14
CA ILE A 189 22.65 4.45 5.28
C ILE A 189 23.94 3.80 4.76
N PHE A 190 24.52 2.85 5.51
CA PHE A 190 25.73 2.15 5.12
C PHE A 190 25.51 1.14 3.99
N TYR A 191 24.26 0.70 3.78
CA TYR A 191 23.91 -0.18 2.66
C TYR A 191 24.04 0.50 1.29
N ALA A 192 24.20 1.83 1.23
CA ALA A 192 24.51 2.55 0.00
C ALA A 192 25.77 2.03 -0.70
N ALA A 193 26.74 1.53 0.08
CA ALA A 193 27.98 0.96 -0.44
C ALA A 193 27.90 -0.54 -0.73
N PHE A 194 26.78 -1.20 -0.41
CA PHE A 194 26.60 -2.65 -0.53
C PHE A 194 25.20 -3.03 -1.08
N PRO A 195 24.92 -2.79 -2.38
CA PRO A 195 23.60 -3.02 -2.97
C PRO A 195 23.09 -4.47 -2.85
N SER A 196 23.98 -5.46 -2.95
CA SER A 196 23.62 -6.88 -2.79
C SER A 196 23.15 -7.21 -1.37
N LEU A 197 23.80 -6.63 -0.35
CA LEU A 197 23.36 -6.77 1.04
C LEU A 197 22.03 -6.06 1.27
N LEU A 198 21.80 -4.91 0.63
CA LEU A 198 20.54 -4.18 0.70
C LEU A 198 19.38 -5.02 0.14
N GLN A 199 19.59 -5.63 -1.03
CA GLN A 199 18.59 -6.50 -1.66
C GLN A 199 18.21 -7.67 -0.76
N ARG A 200 19.20 -8.30 -0.11
CA ARG A 200 18.97 -9.39 0.82
C ARG A 200 18.24 -8.93 2.08
N LEU A 201 18.58 -7.75 2.64
CA LEU A 201 17.85 -7.17 3.78
C LEU A 201 16.40 -6.89 3.43
N ILE A 202 16.14 -6.30 2.25
CA ILE A 202 14.79 -6.05 1.76
C ILE A 202 14.02 -7.36 1.60
N LYS A 203 14.65 -8.42 1.06
CA LYS A 203 14.02 -9.75 0.92
C LYS A 203 13.58 -10.32 2.27
N ILE A 204 14.45 -10.27 3.29
CA ILE A 204 14.12 -10.74 4.64
C ILE A 204 13.01 -9.87 5.26
N SER A 205 13.11 -8.55 5.12
CA SER A 205 12.11 -7.60 5.63
C SER A 205 10.74 -7.83 5.02
N PHE A 206 10.64 -8.14 3.72
CA PHE A 206 9.37 -8.50 3.08
C PHE A 206 8.76 -9.77 3.64
N HIS A 207 9.58 -10.78 3.92
CA HIS A 207 9.10 -12.02 4.53
C HIS A 207 8.54 -11.74 5.92
N LEU A 208 9.31 -11.07 6.79
CA LEU A 208 8.90 -10.74 8.14
C LEU A 208 7.68 -9.80 8.15
N TRP A 209 7.61 -8.80 7.28
CA TRP A 209 6.44 -7.94 7.14
C TRP A 209 5.16 -8.74 6.84
N ALA A 210 5.25 -9.69 5.92
CA ALA A 210 4.09 -10.47 5.49
C ALA A 210 3.64 -11.53 6.50
N THR A 211 4.59 -12.22 7.18
CA THR A 211 4.29 -13.39 8.02
C THR A 211 4.23 -13.09 9.52
N SER A 212 4.97 -12.09 10.00
CA SER A 212 4.97 -11.72 11.43
C SER A 212 3.80 -10.80 11.77
N LYS A 213 3.46 -10.69 13.07
CA LYS A 213 2.44 -9.77 13.59
C LYS A 213 3.07 -8.74 14.54
N GLY A 214 2.35 -7.67 14.82
CA GLY A 214 2.74 -6.67 15.83
C GLY A 214 4.03 -5.91 15.49
N ALA A 215 4.89 -5.69 16.50
CA ALA A 215 6.06 -4.82 16.39
C ALA A 215 7.08 -5.27 15.34
N LEU A 216 7.26 -6.58 15.15
CA LEU A 216 8.20 -7.12 14.17
C LEU A 216 7.80 -6.75 12.74
N SER A 217 6.51 -6.88 12.41
CA SER A 217 6.01 -6.53 11.08
C SER A 217 6.09 -5.03 10.82
N VAL A 218 5.80 -4.20 11.83
CA VAL A 218 5.98 -2.75 11.77
C VAL A 218 7.43 -2.36 11.51
N GLN A 219 8.39 -2.90 12.28
CA GLN A 219 9.80 -2.57 12.06
C GLN A 219 10.32 -3.07 10.71
N SER A 220 9.84 -4.23 10.25
CA SER A 220 10.16 -4.75 8.92
C SER A 220 9.65 -3.85 7.81
N PHE A 221 8.43 -3.33 7.94
CA PHE A 221 7.89 -2.35 7.01
C PHE A 221 8.71 -1.06 6.98
N LEU A 222 9.12 -0.54 8.14
CA LEU A 222 9.96 0.67 8.21
C LEU A 222 11.31 0.50 7.50
N VAL A 223 11.87 -0.73 7.44
CA VAL A 223 13.06 -1.00 6.62
C VAL A 223 12.74 -0.86 5.13
N ILE A 224 11.64 -1.46 4.67
CA ILE A 224 11.17 -1.37 3.27
C ILE A 224 10.91 0.09 2.89
N GLN A 225 10.21 0.82 3.75
CA GLN A 225 9.88 2.23 3.57
C GLN A 225 11.14 3.11 3.50
N ASN A 226 12.11 2.89 4.41
CA ASN A 226 13.39 3.60 4.35
C ASN A 226 14.20 3.22 3.10
N ALA A 227 14.15 1.97 2.65
CA ALA A 227 14.83 1.55 1.42
C ALA A 227 14.29 2.29 0.20
N ALA A 228 12.97 2.34 0.07
CA ALA A 228 12.29 3.01 -1.03
C ALA A 228 12.52 4.53 -1.04
N ALA A 229 12.60 5.17 0.14
CA ALA A 229 12.84 6.61 0.26
C ALA A 229 14.31 7.02 0.10
N MET A 230 15.24 6.26 0.70
CA MET A 230 16.64 6.67 0.80
C MET A 230 17.43 6.37 -0.48
N PHE A 231 17.08 5.30 -1.21
CA PHE A 231 17.85 4.85 -2.37
C PHE A 231 17.28 5.40 -3.69
N ASN A 232 17.83 4.95 -4.82
CA ASN A 232 17.43 5.48 -6.12
C ASN A 232 15.94 5.18 -6.43
N SER A 233 15.42 5.80 -7.48
CA SER A 233 14.01 5.67 -7.86
C SER A 233 13.59 4.24 -8.23
N ASP A 234 14.56 3.36 -8.53
CA ASP A 234 14.33 1.98 -8.96
C ASP A 234 14.03 1.08 -7.76
N TRP A 235 14.58 1.39 -6.58
CA TRP A 235 14.24 0.71 -5.33
C TRP A 235 12.80 0.97 -4.92
N PHE A 236 12.27 2.17 -5.18
CA PHE A 236 10.84 2.45 -4.98
C PHE A 236 9.99 1.53 -5.85
N ASP A 237 10.27 1.46 -7.16
CA ASP A 237 9.49 0.63 -8.08
C ASP A 237 9.57 -0.85 -7.71
N THR A 238 10.75 -1.33 -7.32
CA THR A 238 10.99 -2.70 -6.85
C THR A 238 10.22 -3.01 -5.56
N CYS A 239 10.28 -2.12 -4.57
CA CYS A 239 9.58 -2.28 -3.30
C CYS A 239 8.07 -2.24 -3.51
N PHE A 240 7.57 -1.32 -4.35
CA PHE A 240 6.16 -1.23 -4.69
C PHE A 240 5.66 -2.52 -5.33
N ASP A 241 6.33 -3.02 -6.38
CA ASP A 241 5.88 -4.20 -7.11
C ASP A 241 5.91 -5.44 -6.23
N LYS A 242 6.94 -5.56 -5.39
CA LYS A 242 7.07 -6.66 -4.44
C LYS A 242 6.03 -6.58 -3.33
N ALA A 243 5.74 -5.40 -2.79
CA ALA A 243 4.72 -5.21 -1.77
C ALA A 243 3.32 -5.56 -2.31
N TYR A 244 3.01 -5.08 -3.52
CA TYR A 244 1.74 -5.37 -4.19
C TYR A 244 1.56 -6.87 -4.45
N LYS A 245 2.57 -7.53 -5.03
CA LYS A 245 2.56 -8.99 -5.26
C LYS A 245 2.41 -9.78 -3.96
N THR A 246 3.07 -9.32 -2.89
CA THR A 246 3.01 -9.96 -1.58
C THR A 246 1.59 -9.89 -1.01
N ILE A 247 0.94 -8.72 -1.03
CA ILE A 247 -0.45 -8.55 -0.57
C ILE A 247 -1.38 -9.46 -1.37
N ILE A 248 -1.29 -9.44 -2.71
CA ILE A 248 -2.12 -10.29 -3.57
C ILE A 248 -1.93 -11.78 -3.27
N GLY A 249 -0.69 -12.20 -2.98
CA GLY A 249 -0.36 -13.56 -2.61
C GLY A 249 -1.12 -14.02 -1.36
N HIS A 250 -1.24 -13.14 -0.36
CA HIS A 250 -1.93 -13.41 0.89
C HIS A 250 -3.46 -13.26 0.79
N CYS A 251 -3.97 -12.52 -0.20
CA CYS A 251 -5.41 -12.42 -0.48
C CYS A 251 -6.02 -13.68 -1.13
N LYS A 252 -5.25 -14.76 -1.36
CA LYS A 252 -5.77 -16.03 -1.92
C LYS A 252 -6.66 -16.79 -0.94
N PHE A 253 -6.34 -16.73 0.34
CA PHE A 253 -7.02 -17.43 1.42
C PHE A 253 -7.15 -16.47 2.60
N VAL A 254 -8.36 -16.00 2.89
CA VAL A 254 -8.60 -15.08 4.01
C VAL A 254 -9.05 -15.89 5.21
N ASP A 255 -8.11 -16.21 6.10
CA ASP A 255 -8.40 -16.68 7.46
C ASP A 255 -8.89 -15.47 8.30
N PRO A 256 -10.00 -15.57 9.06
CA PRO A 256 -10.42 -14.53 9.99
C PRO A 256 -9.29 -14.01 10.89
N ALA A 257 -8.37 -14.87 11.35
CA ALA A 257 -7.23 -14.48 12.18
C ALA A 257 -6.11 -13.71 11.43
N PHE A 258 -6.15 -13.71 10.10
CA PHE A 258 -5.24 -12.98 9.23
C PHE A 258 -5.83 -11.65 8.74
N PHE A 259 -7.14 -11.44 8.88
CA PHE A 259 -7.82 -10.24 8.38
C PHE A 259 -7.26 -8.94 8.97
N GLU A 260 -7.04 -8.87 10.29
CA GLU A 260 -6.47 -7.69 10.95
C GLU A 260 -5.06 -7.37 10.42
N HIS A 261 -4.24 -8.42 10.25
CA HIS A 261 -2.91 -8.28 9.69
C HIS A 261 -2.95 -7.83 8.23
N LEU A 262 -3.89 -8.36 7.44
CA LEU A 262 -4.10 -7.93 6.06
C LEU A 262 -4.46 -6.43 5.98
N GLN A 263 -5.28 -5.92 6.89
CA GLN A 263 -5.57 -4.47 6.96
C GLN A 263 -4.30 -3.66 7.27
N PHE A 264 -3.46 -4.14 8.17
CA PHE A 264 -2.14 -3.55 8.42
C PHE A 264 -1.25 -3.56 7.17
N LEU A 265 -1.19 -4.66 6.42
CA LEU A 265 -0.42 -4.74 5.17
C LEU A 265 -0.93 -3.73 4.13
N LYS A 266 -2.25 -3.61 3.97
CA LYS A 266 -2.88 -2.62 3.06
C LYS A 266 -2.52 -1.20 3.47
N LYS A 267 -2.63 -0.85 4.75
CA LYS A 267 -2.26 0.47 5.28
C LYS A 267 -0.77 0.77 5.09
N SER A 268 0.09 -0.21 5.36
CA SER A 268 1.54 -0.08 5.11
C SER A 268 1.84 0.16 3.63
N PHE A 269 1.16 -0.55 2.72
CA PHE A 269 1.33 -0.32 1.29
C PHE A 269 0.87 1.06 0.84
N ILE A 270 -0.19 1.60 1.43
CA ILE A 270 -0.61 2.99 1.25
C ILE A 270 0.49 3.96 1.69
N ASP A 271 1.08 3.73 2.86
CA ASP A 271 2.18 4.58 3.37
C ASP A 271 3.40 4.53 2.42
N LEU A 272 3.70 3.39 1.81
CA LEU A 272 4.72 3.27 0.76
C LEU A 272 4.33 4.09 -0.47
N CYS A 273 3.08 4.00 -0.93
CA CYS A 273 2.60 4.76 -2.08
C CYS A 273 2.66 6.28 -1.88
N SER A 274 2.56 6.75 -0.63
CA SER A 274 2.63 8.17 -0.31
C SER A 274 4.00 8.81 -0.61
N GLN A 275 5.07 8.01 -0.69
CA GLN A 275 6.43 8.51 -0.94
C GLN A 275 6.62 9.04 -2.37
N ASP A 276 6.07 8.37 -3.37
CA ASP A 276 6.03 8.85 -4.76
C ASP A 276 4.64 8.65 -5.35
N MET A 277 3.80 9.66 -5.09
CA MET A 277 2.41 9.69 -5.55
C MET A 277 2.29 9.62 -7.09
N GLN A 278 3.27 10.11 -7.85
CA GLN A 278 3.17 10.10 -9.31
C GLN A 278 3.45 8.69 -9.88
N LYS A 279 4.49 8.01 -9.38
CA LYS A 279 4.78 6.62 -9.77
C LYS A 279 3.68 5.68 -9.31
N SER A 280 3.23 5.80 -8.06
CA SER A 280 2.14 4.97 -7.51
C SER A 280 0.86 5.12 -8.30
N LEU A 281 0.46 6.34 -8.68
CA LEU A 281 -0.72 6.54 -9.51
C LEU A 281 -0.60 5.88 -10.89
N ARG A 282 0.56 5.99 -11.55
CA ARG A 282 0.75 5.34 -12.86
C ARG A 282 0.58 3.82 -12.75
N LYS A 283 1.17 3.21 -11.73
CA LYS A 283 1.04 1.77 -11.47
C LYS A 283 -0.40 1.39 -11.09
N ALA A 284 -1.07 2.20 -10.26
CA ALA A 284 -2.48 2.00 -9.90
C ALA A 284 -3.40 2.01 -11.14
N ILE A 285 -3.23 2.97 -12.06
CA ILE A 285 -4.01 3.04 -13.30
C ILE A 285 -3.81 1.79 -14.16
N ILE A 286 -2.57 1.30 -14.26
CA ILE A 286 -2.27 0.07 -15.00
C ILE A 286 -2.98 -1.13 -14.35
N SER A 287 -2.90 -1.27 -13.02
CA SER A 287 -3.58 -2.34 -12.28
C SER A 287 -5.10 -2.27 -12.41
N ILE A 288 -5.71 -1.08 -12.32
CA ILE A 288 -7.16 -0.89 -12.51
C ILE A 288 -7.57 -1.27 -13.93
N ARG A 289 -6.80 -0.88 -14.95
CA ARG A 289 -7.07 -1.28 -16.35
C ARG A 289 -6.98 -2.80 -16.53
N GLN A 290 -6.03 -3.46 -15.87
CA GLN A 290 -5.93 -4.92 -15.89
C GLN A 290 -7.15 -5.58 -15.24
N LEU A 291 -7.60 -5.08 -14.09
CA LEU A 291 -8.82 -5.56 -13.43
C LEU A 291 -10.05 -5.37 -14.32
N ALA A 292 -10.18 -4.20 -14.95
CA ALA A 292 -11.26 -3.92 -15.89
C ALA A 292 -11.26 -4.85 -17.11
N LYS A 293 -10.08 -5.18 -17.67
CA LYS A 293 -9.97 -6.16 -18.75
C LYS A 293 -10.41 -7.56 -18.31
N ILE A 294 -10.03 -7.99 -17.11
CA ILE A 294 -10.47 -9.28 -16.54
C ILE A 294 -12.00 -9.31 -16.41
N LEU A 295 -12.60 -8.23 -15.92
CA LEU A 295 -14.05 -8.11 -15.81
C LEU A 295 -14.73 -8.16 -17.17
N GLN A 296 -14.23 -7.39 -18.13
CA GLN A 296 -14.78 -7.32 -19.49
C GLN A 296 -14.72 -8.68 -20.19
N LEU A 297 -13.59 -9.39 -20.07
CA LEU A 297 -13.45 -10.76 -20.58
C LEU A 297 -14.44 -11.72 -19.92
N GLY A 298 -14.64 -11.63 -18.60
CA GLY A 298 -15.64 -12.45 -17.91
C GLY A 298 -17.07 -12.16 -18.34
N LEU A 299 -17.43 -10.90 -18.55
CA LEU A 299 -18.75 -10.49 -19.04
C LEU A 299 -19.01 -10.95 -20.48
N GLN A 300 -18.01 -10.88 -21.35
CA GLN A 300 -18.14 -11.24 -22.77
C GLN A 300 -18.13 -12.76 -22.98
N THR A 301 -17.22 -13.48 -22.32
CA THR A 301 -17.02 -14.91 -22.58
C THR A 301 -17.94 -15.80 -21.74
N LYS A 302 -18.46 -15.30 -20.60
CA LYS A 302 -19.20 -16.07 -19.59
C LYS A 302 -18.51 -17.39 -19.19
N GLN A 303 -17.20 -17.51 -19.41
CA GLN A 303 -16.48 -18.73 -19.13
C GLN A 303 -16.28 -18.92 -17.63
N LYS A 304 -16.43 -20.17 -17.18
CA LYS A 304 -16.35 -20.57 -15.77
C LYS A 304 -15.03 -20.12 -15.10
N GLU A 305 -13.93 -20.10 -15.85
CA GLU A 305 -12.63 -19.65 -15.35
C GLU A 305 -12.54 -18.14 -15.14
N ALA A 306 -13.09 -17.34 -16.06
CA ALA A 306 -13.10 -15.89 -15.94
C ALA A 306 -14.00 -15.44 -14.78
N VAL A 307 -15.17 -16.08 -14.62
CA VAL A 307 -16.06 -15.87 -13.47
C VAL A 307 -15.37 -16.28 -12.16
N LYS A 308 -14.64 -17.40 -12.13
CA LYS A 308 -13.88 -17.83 -10.94
C LYS A 308 -12.77 -16.83 -10.56
N ARG A 309 -12.13 -16.19 -11.54
CA ARG A 309 -11.14 -15.12 -11.27
C ARG A 309 -11.80 -13.86 -10.69
N ILE A 310 -12.96 -13.46 -11.21
CA ILE A 310 -13.73 -12.31 -10.72
C ILE A 310 -14.24 -12.57 -9.30
N CYS A 311 -14.76 -13.76 -9.02
CA CYS A 311 -15.24 -14.16 -7.70
C CYS A 311 -14.12 -14.60 -6.74
N SER A 312 -12.85 -14.33 -7.07
CA SER A 312 -11.73 -14.65 -6.18
C SER A 312 -11.53 -13.56 -5.13
N TRP A 313 -11.17 -13.97 -3.91
CA TRP A 313 -10.77 -13.03 -2.86
C TRP A 313 -9.63 -12.10 -3.29
N GLN A 314 -8.76 -12.55 -4.20
CA GLN A 314 -7.71 -11.72 -4.76
C GLN A 314 -8.27 -10.55 -5.56
N TYR A 315 -9.25 -10.80 -6.43
CA TYR A 315 -9.87 -9.78 -7.26
C TYR A 315 -10.63 -8.75 -6.41
N VAL A 316 -11.41 -9.24 -5.43
CA VAL A 316 -12.12 -8.37 -4.46
C VAL A 316 -11.15 -7.53 -3.65
N ASN A 317 -10.05 -8.12 -3.13
CA ASN A 317 -9.06 -7.37 -2.36
C ASN A 317 -8.22 -6.40 -3.21
N CYS A 318 -7.97 -6.70 -4.49
CA CYS A 318 -7.34 -5.74 -5.41
C CYS A 318 -8.26 -4.55 -5.67
N ILE A 319 -9.56 -4.81 -5.84
CA ILE A 319 -10.57 -3.76 -5.94
C ILE A 319 -10.60 -2.94 -4.65
N ASP A 320 -10.70 -3.56 -3.48
CA ASP A 320 -10.68 -2.85 -2.19
C ASP A 320 -9.38 -2.04 -2.00
N LEU A 321 -8.22 -2.63 -2.30
CA LEU A 321 -6.93 -1.97 -2.18
C LEU A 321 -6.81 -0.75 -3.11
N TRP A 322 -7.22 -0.85 -4.36
CA TRP A 322 -7.06 0.24 -5.33
C TRP A 322 -8.21 1.24 -5.34
N ILE A 323 -9.44 0.80 -5.17
CA ILE A 323 -10.65 1.62 -5.25
C ILE A 323 -10.93 2.25 -3.88
N ILE A 324 -11.03 1.45 -2.81
CA ILE A 324 -11.41 1.96 -1.47
C ILE A 324 -10.22 2.64 -0.79
N ASN A 325 -9.11 1.92 -0.64
CA ASN A 325 -7.94 2.40 0.08
C ASN A 325 -7.00 3.26 -0.80
N GLY A 326 -6.89 2.90 -2.08
CA GLY A 326 -6.01 3.50 -3.07
C GLY A 326 -6.47 4.83 -3.61
N VAL A 327 -7.77 5.02 -3.86
CA VAL A 327 -8.28 6.29 -4.38
C VAL A 327 -8.84 7.19 -3.28
N ALA A 328 -9.59 6.63 -2.34
CA ALA A 328 -10.36 7.44 -1.40
C ALA A 328 -9.50 8.04 -0.26
N VAL A 329 -8.44 7.33 0.16
CA VAL A 329 -7.55 7.73 1.28
C VAL A 329 -6.24 8.36 0.80
N LEU A 330 -5.65 7.85 -0.29
CA LEU A 330 -4.34 8.28 -0.82
C LEU A 330 -4.37 9.59 -1.62
N PHE A 331 -5.53 9.95 -2.19
CA PHE A 331 -5.68 11.18 -2.98
C PHE A 331 -6.71 12.15 -2.35
N PRO A 332 -6.48 12.65 -1.12
CA PRO A 332 -7.40 13.60 -0.51
C PRO A 332 -7.38 14.95 -1.25
N GLY A 333 -6.34 15.25 -2.02
CA GLY A 333 -6.21 16.56 -2.66
C GLY A 333 -7.27 16.88 -3.74
N PRO A 334 -7.69 18.16 -3.86
CA PRO A 334 -8.72 18.61 -4.80
C PRO A 334 -8.41 18.28 -6.27
N ARG A 335 -7.12 18.11 -6.61
CA ARG A 335 -6.64 17.77 -7.95
C ARG A 335 -7.20 16.45 -8.49
N TYR A 336 -7.56 15.53 -7.60
CA TYR A 336 -7.99 14.18 -7.94
C TYR A 336 -9.50 13.98 -7.79
N LEU A 337 -10.26 15.07 -7.68
CA LEU A 337 -11.72 15.04 -7.56
C LEU A 337 -12.39 14.09 -8.57
N PRO A 338 -12.10 14.11 -9.90
CA PRO A 338 -12.69 13.17 -10.86
C PRO A 338 -12.54 11.70 -10.46
N LEU A 339 -11.34 11.34 -10.00
CA LEU A 339 -11.01 9.97 -9.63
C LEU A 339 -11.75 9.56 -8.34
N ARG A 340 -11.84 10.46 -7.35
CA ARG A 340 -12.63 10.23 -6.12
C ARG A 340 -14.11 10.05 -6.44
N VAL A 341 -14.67 10.90 -7.29
CA VAL A 341 -16.08 10.81 -7.69
C VAL A 341 -16.36 9.48 -8.39
N LYS A 342 -15.52 9.09 -9.36
CA LYS A 342 -15.69 7.79 -10.06
C LYS A 342 -15.58 6.60 -9.12
N THR A 343 -14.70 6.68 -8.13
CA THR A 343 -14.51 5.64 -7.12
C THR A 343 -15.76 5.47 -6.26
N VAL A 344 -16.29 6.57 -5.72
CA VAL A 344 -17.51 6.52 -4.91
C VAL A 344 -18.71 6.08 -5.75
N GLN A 345 -18.78 6.46 -7.04
CA GLN A 345 -19.79 5.94 -7.98
C GLN A 345 -19.70 4.41 -8.10
N TRP A 346 -18.50 3.86 -8.25
CA TRP A 346 -18.30 2.41 -8.33
C TRP A 346 -18.67 1.69 -7.03
N LEU A 347 -18.38 2.29 -5.87
CA LEU A 347 -18.77 1.74 -4.57
C LEU A 347 -20.28 1.72 -4.39
N ASN A 348 -20.96 2.80 -4.76
CA ASN A 348 -22.41 2.84 -4.78
C ASN A 348 -22.99 1.78 -5.74
N LEU A 349 -22.42 1.61 -6.94
CA LEU A 349 -22.87 0.60 -7.89
C LEU A 349 -22.68 -0.82 -7.36
N LEU A 350 -21.54 -1.08 -6.71
CA LEU A 350 -21.25 -2.37 -6.09
C LEU A 350 -22.22 -2.66 -4.94
N SER A 351 -22.46 -1.67 -4.07
CA SER A 351 -23.42 -1.76 -2.96
C SER A 351 -24.82 -2.13 -3.46
N SER A 352 -25.29 -1.46 -4.51
CA SER A 352 -26.57 -1.74 -5.16
C SER A 352 -26.63 -3.12 -5.81
N SER A 353 -25.53 -3.59 -6.40
CA SER A 353 -25.51 -4.87 -7.13
C SER A 353 -25.42 -6.07 -6.19
N CYS A 354 -24.74 -5.91 -5.05
CA CYS A 354 -24.55 -6.98 -4.07
C CYS A 354 -25.60 -6.96 -2.95
N GLY A 355 -26.42 -5.92 -2.84
CA GLY A 355 -27.35 -5.72 -1.73
C GLY A 355 -26.66 -5.57 -0.37
N THR A 356 -25.36 -5.27 -0.36
CA THR A 356 -24.55 -5.13 0.85
C THR A 356 -24.27 -3.66 1.11
N PHE A 357 -24.44 -3.22 2.36
CA PHE A 357 -24.16 -1.85 2.77
C PHE A 357 -22.66 -1.53 2.66
N ILE A 358 -22.33 -0.49 1.88
CA ILE A 358 -20.98 0.07 1.79
C ILE A 358 -21.03 1.53 2.28
N PRO A 359 -20.35 1.89 3.38
CA PRO A 359 -20.40 3.23 3.93
C PRO A 359 -19.58 4.20 3.08
N VAL A 360 -20.23 4.87 2.12
CA VAL A 360 -19.57 5.86 1.23
C VAL A 360 -19.74 7.31 1.67
N ALA A 361 -20.60 7.56 2.66
CA ALA A 361 -21.01 8.91 3.02
C ALA A 361 -19.83 9.79 3.46
N SER A 362 -18.89 9.27 4.26
CA SER A 362 -17.67 9.99 4.65
C SER A 362 -16.82 10.38 3.44
N LEU A 363 -16.63 9.45 2.50
CA LEU A 363 -15.84 9.70 1.28
C LEU A 363 -16.44 10.81 0.41
N ALA A 364 -17.77 10.89 0.35
CA ALA A 364 -18.47 11.96 -0.37
C ALA A 364 -18.40 13.30 0.39
N LEU A 365 -18.50 13.29 1.72
CA LEU A 365 -18.42 14.49 2.56
C LEU A 365 -17.03 15.10 2.57
N ASP A 366 -15.97 14.29 2.52
CA ASP A 366 -14.58 14.76 2.44
C ASP A 366 -14.32 15.65 1.21
N ILE A 367 -15.13 15.52 0.14
CA ILE A 367 -15.04 16.39 -1.04
C ILE A 367 -15.45 17.84 -0.69
N LEU A 368 -16.33 18.02 0.29
CA LEU A 368 -16.79 19.34 0.75
C LEU A 368 -15.81 20.03 1.70
N GLU A 369 -14.80 19.31 2.22
CA GLU A 369 -13.82 19.86 3.17
C GLU A 369 -12.63 20.55 2.49
N TYR A 370 -12.61 20.63 1.16
CA TYR A 370 -11.54 21.29 0.41
C TYR A 370 -11.46 22.79 0.73
N LYS A 371 -10.40 23.19 1.44
CA LYS A 371 -10.06 24.60 1.69
C LYS A 371 -9.67 25.26 0.38
N ILE A 372 -10.39 26.30 -0.01
CA ILE A 372 -10.03 27.14 -1.14
C ILE A 372 -9.45 28.44 -0.62
N ASP A 373 -8.17 28.68 -0.95
CA ASP A 373 -7.54 29.97 -0.72
C ASP A 373 -8.23 31.03 -1.59
N LYS A 374 -8.89 31.98 -0.92
CA LYS A 374 -9.44 33.27 -1.41
C LYS A 374 -10.04 33.23 -2.82
N GLU A 375 -11.37 33.14 -2.84
CA GLU A 375 -12.31 33.60 -3.86
C GLU A 375 -11.74 33.83 -5.28
N GLY A 376 -11.74 32.77 -6.10
CA GLY A 376 -11.70 32.93 -7.55
C GLY A 376 -13.01 33.52 -8.04
N GLN A 377 -13.07 34.85 -8.14
CA GLN A 377 -14.22 35.59 -8.69
C GLN A 377 -14.53 35.25 -10.16
N ASN A 378 -13.59 34.61 -10.88
CA ASN A 378 -13.75 34.26 -12.28
C ASN A 378 -14.25 32.81 -12.49
N PRO A 379 -15.28 32.60 -13.31
CA PRO A 379 -15.65 31.27 -13.79
C PRO A 379 -14.49 30.78 -14.67
N GLY A 380 -13.65 29.90 -14.15
CA GLY A 380 -12.52 29.35 -14.89
C GLY A 380 -12.98 28.68 -16.19
N LYS A 381 -12.09 28.53 -17.17
CA LYS A 381 -12.37 27.79 -18.42
C LYS A 381 -13.05 26.44 -18.13
N ASP A 382 -14.07 26.09 -18.89
CA ASP A 382 -14.78 24.82 -18.74
C ASP A 382 -13.83 23.62 -18.88
N PHE A 383 -13.96 22.66 -17.98
CA PHE A 383 -13.14 21.45 -17.94
C PHE A 383 -14.02 20.23 -17.71
N ASN A 384 -13.75 19.14 -18.43
CA ASN A 384 -14.55 17.94 -18.35
C ASN A 384 -14.06 17.01 -17.23
N LEU A 385 -14.87 16.86 -16.17
CA LEU A 385 -14.61 15.93 -15.06
C LEU A 385 -14.70 14.45 -15.47
N SER A 386 -15.28 14.12 -16.63
CA SER A 386 -15.52 12.73 -17.05
C SER A 386 -14.34 12.10 -17.79
N SER A 387 -13.44 12.90 -18.38
CA SER A 387 -12.38 12.42 -19.28
C SER A 387 -10.98 12.42 -18.65
N ASP A 388 -10.76 13.26 -17.62
CA ASP A 388 -9.44 13.49 -17.06
C ASP A 388 -9.33 13.01 -15.61
N VAL A 389 -8.28 12.23 -15.33
CA VAL A 389 -7.97 11.68 -14.00
C VAL A 389 -7.43 12.77 -13.05
N LYS A 390 -6.97 13.91 -13.58
CA LYS A 390 -6.37 15.02 -12.83
C LYS A 390 -6.90 16.37 -13.31
N LEU A 391 -7.25 17.23 -12.37
CA LEU A 391 -7.60 18.61 -12.66
C LEU A 391 -6.36 19.49 -12.90
N PRO A 392 -6.43 20.44 -13.84
CA PRO A 392 -5.40 21.48 -14.01
C PRO A 392 -5.28 22.37 -12.78
N LYS A 393 -4.05 22.80 -12.45
CA LYS A 393 -3.79 23.63 -11.25
C LYS A 393 -4.55 24.95 -11.22
N HIS A 394 -4.77 25.57 -12.37
CA HIS A 394 -5.49 26.84 -12.49
C HIS A 394 -7.00 26.69 -12.24
N TRP A 395 -7.56 25.50 -12.49
CA TRP A 395 -8.99 25.25 -12.35
C TRP A 395 -9.42 25.08 -10.89
N MET A 396 -8.53 24.55 -10.05
CA MET A 396 -8.79 24.31 -8.61
C MET A 396 -9.07 25.58 -7.80
N LYS A 397 -8.75 26.77 -8.33
CA LYS A 397 -9.04 28.07 -7.68
C LYS A 397 -10.33 28.71 -8.18
N SER A 398 -11.02 28.09 -9.15
CA SER A 398 -12.19 28.68 -9.79
C SER A 398 -13.48 28.44 -9.00
N ARG A 399 -14.47 29.32 -9.19
CA ARG A 399 -15.83 29.10 -8.69
C ARG A 399 -16.46 27.82 -9.25
N ASN A 400 -16.16 27.48 -10.51
CA ASN A 400 -16.66 26.28 -11.18
C ASN A 400 -16.18 24.99 -10.48
N PHE A 401 -14.98 25.01 -9.90
CA PHE A 401 -14.47 23.89 -9.11
C PHE A 401 -15.25 23.69 -7.80
N LEU A 402 -15.60 24.76 -7.08
CA LEU A 402 -16.42 24.68 -5.86
C LEU A 402 -17.80 24.12 -6.15
N GLU A 403 -18.47 24.66 -7.16
CA GLU A 403 -19.78 24.17 -7.56
C GLU A 403 -19.69 22.71 -7.98
N ALA A 404 -18.68 22.32 -8.77
CA ALA A 404 -18.44 20.92 -9.12
C ALA A 404 -18.23 20.00 -7.90
N CYS A 405 -17.47 20.42 -6.88
CA CYS A 405 -17.30 19.66 -5.65
C CYS A 405 -18.64 19.44 -4.93
N VAL A 406 -19.44 20.50 -4.80
CA VAL A 406 -20.76 20.43 -4.15
C VAL A 406 -21.70 19.53 -4.94
N PHE A 407 -21.81 19.73 -6.26
CA PHE A 407 -22.63 18.89 -7.12
C PHE A 407 -22.24 17.41 -7.02
N SER A 408 -20.95 17.10 -7.16
CA SER A 408 -20.48 15.72 -7.10
C SER A 408 -20.72 15.09 -5.73
N ALA A 409 -20.46 15.81 -4.62
CA ALA A 409 -20.73 15.28 -3.29
C ALA A 409 -22.23 14.97 -3.08
N LEU A 410 -23.11 15.89 -3.48
CA LEU A 410 -24.56 15.70 -3.38
C LEU A 410 -25.04 14.56 -4.29
N GLU A 411 -24.51 14.41 -5.50
CA GLU A 411 -24.81 13.30 -6.40
C GLU A 411 -24.46 11.95 -5.77
N LEU A 412 -23.26 11.82 -5.21
CA LEU A 412 -22.80 10.60 -4.58
C LEU A 412 -23.63 10.23 -3.35
N LEU A 413 -23.97 11.21 -2.52
CA LEU A 413 -24.85 11.03 -1.36
C LEU A 413 -26.28 10.71 -1.79
N ALA A 414 -26.79 11.33 -2.86
CA ALA A 414 -28.12 11.05 -3.38
C ALA A 414 -28.25 9.58 -3.80
N VAL A 415 -27.27 9.06 -4.55
CA VAL A 415 -27.23 7.64 -4.95
C VAL A 415 -27.17 6.74 -3.71
N HIS A 416 -26.33 7.07 -2.74
CA HIS A 416 -26.22 6.29 -1.52
C HIS A 416 -27.54 6.26 -0.73
N PHE A 417 -28.17 7.41 -0.51
CA PHE A 417 -29.43 7.50 0.23
C PHE A 417 -30.62 6.89 -0.50
N ALA A 418 -30.67 6.98 -1.83
CA ALA A 418 -31.74 6.35 -2.59
C ALA A 418 -31.72 4.82 -2.45
N GLN A 419 -30.53 4.21 -2.39
CA GLN A 419 -30.38 2.75 -2.23
C GLN A 419 -30.90 2.25 -0.88
N TRP A 420 -30.72 3.03 0.18
CA TRP A 420 -31.09 2.67 1.55
C TRP A 420 -32.33 3.42 2.04
N GLY A 421 -33.05 4.10 1.15
CA GLY A 421 -34.07 5.09 1.48
C GLY A 421 -35.30 4.52 2.20
N TYR A 422 -35.63 3.26 1.98
CA TYR A 422 -36.71 2.54 2.66
C TYR A 422 -36.23 1.75 3.89
N HIS A 423 -34.92 1.69 4.14
CA HIS A 423 -34.37 0.88 5.22
C HIS A 423 -34.76 1.44 6.58
N ILE A 424 -35.15 0.60 7.53
CA ILE A 424 -35.57 1.01 8.88
C ILE A 424 -34.50 1.84 9.63
N SER A 425 -33.23 1.60 9.30
CA SER A 425 -32.06 2.33 9.83
C SER A 425 -31.69 3.58 9.02
N PHE A 426 -32.48 4.00 8.03
CA PHE A 426 -32.22 5.21 7.24
C PHE A 426 -32.08 6.48 8.10
N PRO A 427 -32.90 6.72 9.15
CA PRO A 427 -32.71 7.84 10.06
C PRO A 427 -31.31 7.87 10.68
N ASP A 428 -30.82 6.70 11.10
CA ASP A 428 -29.51 6.54 11.72
C ASP A 428 -28.39 6.77 10.68
N LEU A 429 -28.56 6.23 9.46
CA LEU A 429 -27.65 6.42 8.33
C LEU A 429 -27.50 7.89 7.92
N ALA A 430 -28.60 8.64 7.90
CA ALA A 430 -28.63 10.04 7.44
C ALA A 430 -28.10 11.03 8.50
N THR A 431 -28.02 10.64 9.77
CA THR A 431 -27.73 11.54 10.90
C THR A 431 -26.38 12.25 10.75
N ILE A 432 -25.28 11.50 10.59
CA ILE A 432 -23.93 12.09 10.48
C ILE A 432 -23.80 12.96 9.21
N PRO A 433 -24.22 12.50 8.01
CA PRO A 433 -24.19 13.35 6.83
C PRO A 433 -24.99 14.64 6.96
N LEU A 434 -26.19 14.59 7.57
CA LEU A 434 -27.00 15.79 7.79
C LEU A 434 -26.28 16.82 8.66
N ILE A 435 -25.59 16.38 9.72
CA ILE A 435 -24.78 17.28 10.58
C ILE A 435 -23.68 17.96 9.77
N HIS A 436 -22.93 17.20 8.96
CA HIS A 436 -21.86 17.77 8.13
C HIS A 436 -22.40 18.73 7.06
N LEU A 437 -23.53 18.40 6.42
CA LEU A 437 -24.15 19.25 5.40
C LEU A 437 -24.70 20.55 5.99
N LYS A 438 -25.33 20.52 7.18
CA LYS A 438 -25.78 21.72 7.91
C LYS A 438 -24.60 22.64 8.25
N LYS A 439 -23.51 22.06 8.77
CA LYS A 439 -22.27 22.79 9.06
C LYS A 439 -21.64 23.40 7.80
N PHE A 440 -21.68 22.70 6.66
CA PHE A 440 -21.21 23.24 5.39
C PHE A 440 -22.10 24.38 4.86
N HIS A 441 -23.42 24.26 5.01
CA HIS A 441 -24.40 25.28 4.64
C HIS A 441 -24.18 26.61 5.38
N GLU A 442 -23.90 26.54 6.68
CA GLU A 442 -23.58 27.72 7.51
C GLU A 442 -22.25 28.38 7.12
N ARG A 443 -21.24 27.59 6.72
CA ARG A 443 -19.89 28.06 6.39
C ARG A 443 -19.73 28.60 4.97
N THR A 444 -20.49 28.08 4.02
CA THR A 444 -20.38 28.43 2.60
C THR A 444 -20.81 29.87 2.37
N SER A 445 -20.00 30.69 1.68
CA SER A 445 -20.36 32.05 1.25
C SER A 445 -21.12 32.10 -0.08
N ILE A 446 -21.04 31.03 -0.89
CA ILE A 446 -21.65 30.96 -2.23
C ILE A 446 -23.14 30.62 -2.14
N GLU A 447 -23.99 31.58 -2.53
CA GLU A 447 -25.45 31.44 -2.42
C GLU A 447 -26.06 30.36 -3.34
N SER A 448 -25.46 30.06 -4.49
CA SER A 448 -25.89 28.95 -5.37
C SER A 448 -25.72 27.60 -4.67
N SER A 449 -24.52 27.34 -4.14
CA SER A 449 -24.19 26.13 -3.38
C SER A 449 -25.01 26.03 -2.10
N ARG A 450 -25.18 27.15 -1.36
CA ARG A 450 -25.96 27.19 -0.12
C ARG A 450 -27.40 26.75 -0.34
N ARG A 451 -28.08 27.27 -1.37
CA ARG A 451 -29.44 26.88 -1.74
C ARG A 451 -29.56 25.42 -2.15
N MET A 452 -28.56 24.91 -2.87
CA MET A 452 -28.53 23.51 -3.31
C MET A 452 -28.43 22.54 -2.15
N VAL A 453 -27.49 22.80 -1.23
CA VAL A 453 -27.29 21.98 -0.04
C VAL A 453 -28.52 22.03 0.86
N LYS A 454 -29.15 23.20 1.03
CA LYS A 454 -30.40 23.33 1.80
C LYS A 454 -31.52 22.47 1.23
N ARG A 455 -31.76 22.56 -0.09
CA ARG A 455 -32.76 21.72 -0.77
C ARG A 455 -32.48 20.23 -0.60
N PHE A 456 -31.22 19.83 -0.66
CA PHE A 456 -30.83 18.44 -0.43
C PHE A 456 -31.10 18.00 1.01
N ILE A 457 -30.72 18.81 2.00
CA ILE A 457 -31.00 18.58 3.43
C ILE A 457 -32.51 18.39 3.66
N ASP A 458 -33.33 19.31 3.15
CA ASP A 458 -34.79 19.26 3.33
C ASP A 458 -35.38 17.97 2.79
N GLN A 459 -34.89 17.52 1.63
CA GLN A 459 -35.37 16.28 1.01
C GLN A 459 -34.95 15.03 1.79
N VAL A 460 -33.73 15.00 2.33
CA VAL A 460 -33.27 13.89 3.18
C VAL A 460 -34.05 13.87 4.49
N GLU A 461 -34.28 15.03 5.11
CA GLU A 461 -35.07 15.14 6.35
C GLU A 461 -36.52 14.69 6.17
N GLN A 462 -37.16 15.03 5.05
CA GLN A 462 -38.48 14.48 4.69
C GLN A 462 -38.46 12.95 4.61
N ASN A 463 -37.40 12.36 4.06
CA ASN A 463 -37.27 10.91 3.99
C ASN A 463 -37.03 10.27 5.36
N VAL A 464 -36.22 10.92 6.20
CA VAL A 464 -36.00 10.51 7.60
C VAL A 464 -37.34 10.46 8.35
N GLU A 465 -38.18 11.49 8.18
CA GLU A 465 -39.49 11.55 8.83
C GLU A 465 -40.47 10.52 8.27
N PHE A 466 -40.46 10.28 6.95
CA PHE A 466 -41.24 9.22 6.32
C PHE A 466 -40.90 7.84 6.91
N VAL A 467 -39.61 7.49 6.97
CA VAL A 467 -39.18 6.20 7.52
C VAL A 467 -39.45 6.11 9.02
N ARG A 468 -39.31 7.22 9.76
CA ARG A 468 -39.60 7.25 11.20
C ARG A 468 -41.07 6.91 11.48
N LYS A 469 -42.01 7.53 10.77
CA LYS A 469 -43.45 7.22 10.91
C LYS A 469 -43.74 5.74 10.65
N LYS A 470 -43.15 5.19 9.59
CA LYS A 470 -43.27 3.76 9.26
C LYS A 470 -42.63 2.84 10.30
N ARG A 471 -41.52 3.26 10.90
CA ARG A 471 -40.84 2.54 11.98
C ARG A 471 -41.67 2.54 13.26
N ASP A 472 -42.40 3.63 13.56
CA ASP A 472 -43.24 3.73 14.75
C ASP A 472 -44.50 2.83 14.65
N GLU A 473 -44.92 2.47 13.44
CA GLU A 473 -46.03 1.53 13.17
C GLU A 473 -45.65 0.05 13.38
N VAL A 474 -44.37 -0.23 13.62
CA VAL A 474 -43.80 -1.56 13.54
C VAL A 474 -43.26 -2.02 14.91
N ALA A 475 -43.66 -3.22 15.33
CA ALA A 475 -43.32 -3.78 16.65
C ALA A 475 -42.12 -4.76 16.66
N PHE A 476 -41.24 -4.71 15.65
CA PHE A 476 -40.06 -5.58 15.57
C PHE A 476 -38.75 -4.83 15.82
N SER A 477 -37.73 -5.56 16.28
CA SER A 477 -36.39 -5.02 16.50
C SER A 477 -35.62 -4.97 15.18
N PRO A 478 -34.73 -3.97 14.95
CA PRO A 478 -33.81 -3.98 13.81
C PRO A 478 -32.88 -5.21 13.74
N LYS A 479 -32.83 -6.02 14.80
CA LYS A 479 -32.10 -7.30 14.84
C LYS A 479 -32.87 -8.45 14.18
N ASP A 480 -34.17 -8.30 13.97
CA ASP A 480 -35.03 -9.34 13.43
C ASP A 480 -34.97 -9.33 11.89
N GLU A 481 -33.90 -9.91 11.33
CA GLU A 481 -33.58 -9.84 9.89
C GLU A 481 -34.74 -10.24 8.97
N GLN A 482 -35.53 -11.25 9.35
CA GLN A 482 -36.67 -11.72 8.55
C GLN A 482 -37.82 -10.71 8.50
N LEU A 483 -38.11 -10.03 9.61
CA LEU A 483 -39.18 -9.05 9.70
C LEU A 483 -38.78 -7.74 9.02
N VAL A 484 -37.50 -7.35 9.14
CA VAL A 484 -36.90 -6.23 8.39
C VAL A 484 -36.98 -6.49 6.89
N ALA A 485 -36.67 -7.71 6.44
CA ALA A 485 -36.76 -8.08 5.03
C ALA A 485 -38.21 -8.01 4.50
N SER A 486 -39.18 -8.49 5.28
CA SER A 486 -40.60 -8.39 4.93
C SER A 486 -41.07 -6.93 4.82
N PHE A 487 -40.68 -6.08 5.79
CA PHE A 487 -40.99 -4.65 5.76
C PHE A 487 -40.40 -3.97 4.51
N LEU A 488 -39.13 -4.24 4.21
CA LEU A 488 -38.46 -3.72 3.02
C LEU A 488 -39.16 -4.16 1.75
N GLN A 489 -39.63 -5.40 1.67
CA GLN A 489 -40.34 -5.90 0.49
C GLN A 489 -41.66 -5.17 0.28
N THR A 490 -42.46 -4.99 1.33
CA THR A 490 -43.74 -4.26 1.28
C THR A 490 -43.54 -2.79 0.88
N GLU A 491 -42.61 -2.10 1.51
CA GLU A 491 -42.40 -0.67 1.25
C GLU A 491 -41.75 -0.42 -0.13
N ASN A 492 -40.82 -1.29 -0.58
CA ASN A 492 -40.27 -1.19 -1.95
C ASN A 492 -41.35 -1.37 -3.03
N SER A 493 -42.34 -2.24 -2.80
CA SER A 493 -43.47 -2.43 -3.71
C SER A 493 -44.43 -1.24 -3.77
N SER A 494 -44.46 -0.39 -2.73
CA SER A 494 -45.33 0.78 -2.68
C SER A 494 -44.90 1.92 -3.62
N GLY A 495 -43.61 1.97 -3.99
CA GLY A 495 -43.06 2.96 -4.93
C GLY A 495 -43.06 4.42 -4.45
N ASN A 496 -43.46 4.69 -3.19
CA ASN A 496 -43.79 6.02 -2.68
C ASN A 496 -42.69 6.68 -1.84
N LEU A 497 -41.40 6.49 -2.15
CA LEU A 497 -40.31 7.18 -1.45
C LEU A 497 -40.30 8.68 -1.78
N PRO A 498 -40.49 9.60 -0.81
CA PRO A 498 -40.46 11.04 -1.06
C PRO A 498 -39.15 11.50 -1.71
N PHE A 499 -38.03 10.87 -1.31
CA PHE A 499 -36.70 11.17 -1.81
C PHE A 499 -36.47 10.78 -3.30
N ILE A 500 -37.23 9.82 -3.85
CA ILE A 500 -36.90 9.23 -5.16
C ILE A 500 -37.11 10.19 -6.33
N GLN A 501 -38.10 11.08 -6.24
CA GLN A 501 -38.39 12.04 -7.31
C GLN A 501 -37.27 13.09 -7.42
N TYR A 502 -36.84 13.62 -6.28
CA TYR A 502 -35.70 14.53 -6.21
C TYR A 502 -34.40 13.85 -6.66
N TYR A 503 -34.17 12.61 -6.22
CA TYR A 503 -33.05 11.79 -6.67
C TYR A 503 -33.04 11.61 -8.20
N ARG A 504 -34.16 11.20 -8.81
CA ARG A 504 -34.27 11.03 -10.27
C ARG A 504 -33.95 12.32 -11.01
N SER A 505 -34.51 13.46 -10.57
CA SER A 505 -34.21 14.77 -11.16
C SER A 505 -32.72 15.14 -11.07
N LEU A 506 -32.06 14.79 -9.97
CA LEU A 506 -30.66 15.08 -9.74
C LEU A 506 -29.75 14.22 -10.64
N ILE A 507 -30.07 12.94 -10.81
CA ILE A 507 -29.35 12.04 -11.74
C ILE A 507 -29.58 12.40 -13.20
N GLU A 508 -30.80 12.79 -13.59
CA GLU A 508 -31.09 13.25 -14.96
C GLU A 508 -30.31 14.53 -15.31
N LYS A 509 -30.17 15.45 -14.35
CA LYS A 509 -29.32 16.64 -14.50
C LYS A 509 -27.84 16.30 -14.59
N ALA A 510 -27.37 15.30 -13.86
CA ALA A 510 -26.00 14.80 -13.96
C ALA A 510 -25.72 14.22 -15.37
N ALA A 511 -26.60 13.34 -15.85
CA ALA A 511 -26.50 12.72 -17.18
C ALA A 511 -26.56 13.76 -18.31
N SER A 512 -27.41 14.78 -18.16
CA SER A 512 -27.54 15.87 -19.13
C SER A 512 -26.29 16.75 -19.21
N ARG A 513 -25.61 17.01 -18.07
CA ARG A 513 -24.33 17.74 -18.06
C ARG A 513 -23.22 16.97 -18.77
N ASP A 514 -23.10 15.67 -18.51
CA ASP A 514 -22.12 14.80 -19.17
C ASP A 514 -22.34 14.72 -20.69
N LEU A 515 -23.61 14.76 -21.13
CA LEU A 515 -24.00 14.78 -22.54
C LEU A 515 -23.75 16.13 -23.24
N LEU A 516 -24.00 17.26 -22.56
CA LEU A 516 -23.78 18.60 -23.12
C LEU A 516 -22.28 18.92 -23.25
N LEU A 517 -21.47 18.50 -22.27
CA LEU A 517 -20.03 18.69 -22.30
C LEU A 517 -19.34 17.83 -23.37
N SER A 518 -19.85 16.63 -23.65
CA SER A 518 -19.36 15.77 -24.74
C SER A 518 -19.72 16.29 -26.14
N LYS A 519 -20.89 16.93 -26.32
CA LYS A 519 -21.27 17.60 -27.57
C LYS A 519 -20.47 18.87 -27.87
N ASN A 520 -20.07 19.63 -26.85
CA ASN A 520 -19.26 20.84 -27.02
C ASN A 520 -17.82 20.55 -27.51
N LEU A 521 -17.35 19.31 -27.37
CA LEU A 521 -16.07 18.83 -27.91
C LEU A 521 -16.17 18.40 -29.38
N SER A 522 -17.31 17.83 -29.82
CA SER A 522 -17.49 17.44 -31.24
C SER A 522 -17.71 18.63 -32.17
N SER A 523 -18.00 19.82 -31.61
CA SER A 523 -18.25 21.06 -32.35
C SER A 523 -17.02 21.98 -32.43
N GLN A 524 -15.86 21.56 -31.88
CA GLN A 524 -14.56 22.20 -32.08
C GLN A 524 -13.71 21.44 -33.11
N GLU A 525 -14.16 21.39 -34.37
CA GLU A 525 -13.25 21.11 -35.49
C GLU A 525 -12.37 22.36 -35.76
N PRO A 526 -11.08 22.18 -36.11
CA PRO A 526 -10.15 23.29 -36.19
C PRO A 526 -10.47 24.23 -37.36
N LYS A 527 -10.73 25.50 -37.05
CA LYS A 527 -10.75 26.59 -38.03
C LYS A 527 -9.43 26.60 -38.79
N LYS A 528 -9.48 26.30 -40.10
CA LYS A 528 -8.37 26.45 -41.05
C LYS A 528 -7.81 27.86 -40.98
N THR A 529 -6.62 28.03 -40.42
CA THR A 529 -5.85 29.27 -40.47
C THR A 529 -5.26 29.43 -41.87
N LYS A 530 -5.81 30.38 -42.64
CA LYS A 530 -5.22 30.86 -43.89
C LYS A 530 -3.89 31.56 -43.62
N GLY A 531 -2.83 31.04 -44.23
CA GLY A 531 -1.72 31.78 -44.84
C GLY A 531 -0.83 32.67 -43.96
N LYS A 532 0.43 32.25 -43.80
CA LYS A 532 1.59 33.12 -44.09
C LYS A 532 2.80 32.29 -44.50
N LYS A 533 3.31 32.60 -45.69
CA LYS A 533 4.51 32.06 -46.35
C LYS A 533 5.76 32.35 -45.52
N GLN A 534 6.68 31.38 -45.42
CA GLN A 534 8.12 31.63 -45.55
C GLN A 534 8.84 30.35 -46.05
N ARG A 535 9.89 30.57 -46.84
CA ARG A 535 10.54 29.70 -47.83
C ARG A 535 11.53 28.68 -47.23
N PRO A 536 11.97 27.65 -48.01
CA PRO A 536 12.71 26.48 -47.53
C PRO A 536 14.23 26.66 -47.57
N SER A 537 14.96 25.89 -46.77
CA SER A 537 16.39 25.61 -46.98
C SER A 537 16.64 24.10 -46.94
N ASN A 538 17.15 23.58 -48.05
CA ASN A 538 17.61 22.22 -48.26
C ASN A 538 18.83 21.87 -47.40
N GLY A 539 18.90 20.60 -46.99
CA GLY A 539 20.08 19.95 -46.44
C GLY A 539 19.78 18.46 -46.28
N ALA A 540 20.30 17.65 -47.19
CA ALA A 540 19.90 16.28 -47.46
C ALA A 540 20.78 15.23 -46.73
N ILE A 541 20.26 13.98 -46.70
CA ILE A 541 21.02 12.70 -46.67
C ILE A 541 21.57 12.33 -45.26
N ASN A 542 21.28 11.20 -44.61
CA ASN A 542 21.26 9.82 -45.13
C ASN A 542 20.61 8.79 -44.17
N ALA A 543 20.20 7.68 -44.78
CA ALA A 543 20.23 6.28 -44.32
C ALA A 543 19.19 5.72 -43.34
N ALA A 544 18.34 4.88 -43.93
CA ALA A 544 17.50 3.85 -43.33
C ALA A 544 18.29 2.58 -42.92
N LYS A 545 17.66 1.79 -42.02
CA LYS A 545 17.89 0.41 -41.55
C LYS A 545 17.93 0.41 -40.00
N GLU A 546 17.20 -0.40 -39.25
CA GLU A 546 16.52 -1.67 -39.50
C GLU A 546 15.37 -1.82 -38.48
N MET A 547 14.21 -2.26 -38.96
CA MET A 547 13.28 -3.08 -38.19
C MET A 547 13.91 -4.47 -38.06
N GLU A 548 13.97 -5.02 -36.85
CA GLU A 548 13.55 -6.37 -36.48
C GLU A 548 14.24 -6.85 -35.20
N MET A 549 13.49 -7.68 -34.47
CA MET A 549 13.89 -8.61 -33.41
C MET A 549 13.83 -8.14 -31.96
N GLY A 550 13.06 -8.90 -31.18
CA GLY A 550 13.24 -9.01 -29.74
C GLY A 550 11.95 -9.24 -28.95
N GLU A 551 11.20 -10.28 -29.26
CA GLU A 551 10.45 -10.99 -28.22
C GLU A 551 11.47 -11.57 -27.22
N GLU A 552 11.35 -11.20 -25.95
CA GLU A 552 11.43 -12.07 -24.76
C GLU A 552 10.96 -11.33 -23.51
#